data_AF-A0A383BYE8-F1
#
_entry.id   AF-A0A383BYE8-F1
#
_cell.length_a   1.000
_cell.length_b   1.000
_cell.length_c   1.000
_cell.angle_alpha   90.00
_cell.angle_beta   90.00
_cell.angle_gamma   90.00
#
_symmetry.space_group_name_H-M   'P 1'
#
loop_
_entity.id
_entity.type
_entity.pdbx_description
1 polymer ?
#
loop_
_entity_poly.entity_id
_entity_poly.type
_entity_poly.pdbx_seq_one_letter_code
_entity_poly.pdbx_strand_id
1 'polypeptide(L)'
;VARPEIDWDDTDGFTAGAVGPQGRRVFFLQARRAGQVVSLKVEKQQVSGLADFLDGLMEDLPPVDEQALEVIDANVRFDSPDEADWVVGSLGITYQQSTDRLVLIAEELLRDEDESPAQARFPMRREMVVCFIDRARQLVAAGRPPCDWCGAPLEPSSGGWCPCVN
;
A
#
# COMPACT_ATOMS: atom_id res chain seq x y z
N VAL A 1 -15.30 -22.40 0.96
CA VAL A 1 -15.12 -21.77 -0.37
C VAL A 1 -13.62 -21.77 -0.63
N ALA A 2 -13.16 -22.12 -1.84
CA ALA A 2 -11.73 -22.08 -2.13
C ALA A 2 -11.23 -20.64 -2.01
N ARG A 3 -10.13 -20.41 -1.30
CA ARG A 3 -9.54 -19.08 -1.17
C ARG A 3 -8.84 -18.71 -2.48
N PRO A 4 -8.94 -17.44 -2.94
CA PRO A 4 -8.40 -17.06 -4.24
C PRO A 4 -6.87 -17.10 -4.27
N GLU A 5 -6.33 -17.56 -5.39
CA GLU A 5 -4.93 -17.45 -5.76
C GLU A 5 -4.84 -16.56 -6.99
N ILE A 6 -4.18 -15.41 -6.87
CA ILE A 6 -4.02 -14.42 -7.93
C ILE A 6 -2.55 -14.42 -8.34
N ASP A 7 -2.25 -14.88 -9.56
CA ASP A 7 -0.91 -14.83 -10.13
C ASP A 7 -0.99 -14.11 -11.47
N TRP A 8 -0.64 -12.83 -11.47
CA TRP A 8 -0.61 -12.01 -12.68
C TRP A 8 0.77 -12.02 -13.32
N ASP A 9 0.79 -11.87 -14.64
CA ASP A 9 2.00 -11.73 -15.44
C ASP A 9 2.60 -10.31 -15.38
N ASP A 10 1.78 -9.30 -15.13
CA ASP A 10 2.18 -7.91 -14.90
C ASP A 10 1.08 -7.13 -14.14
N THR A 11 1.37 -5.90 -13.72
CA THR A 11 0.42 -4.99 -13.05
C THR A 11 0.30 -3.68 -13.82
N ASP A 12 -0.93 -3.25 -14.10
CA ASP A 12 -1.22 -2.03 -14.85
C ASP A 12 -1.32 -0.80 -13.93
N GLY A 13 -1.65 -1.02 -12.64
CA GLY A 13 -1.67 0.03 -11.64
C GLY A 13 -1.58 -0.55 -10.23
N PHE A 14 -0.80 0.11 -9.38
CA PHE A 14 -0.65 -0.26 -7.97
C PHE A 14 -0.62 1.00 -7.11
N THR A 15 -1.41 1.04 -6.05
CA THR A 15 -1.49 2.21 -5.17
C THR A 15 -1.93 1.84 -3.76
N ALA A 16 -1.69 2.75 -2.82
CA ALA A 16 -2.28 2.70 -1.49
C ALA A 16 -3.37 3.76 -1.37
N GLY A 17 -4.41 3.47 -0.59
CA GLY A 17 -5.46 4.42 -0.27
C GLY A 17 -6.05 4.17 1.11
N ALA A 18 -6.90 5.10 1.55
CA ALA A 18 -7.58 4.99 2.82
C ALA A 18 -9.01 5.50 2.73
N VAL A 19 -9.93 4.80 3.39
CA VAL A 19 -11.36 5.14 3.44
C VAL A 19 -11.75 5.49 4.88
N GLY A 20 -12.61 6.50 5.03
CA GLY A 20 -13.13 6.94 6.33
C GLY A 20 -12.44 8.20 6.89
N PRO A 21 -12.95 8.74 8.01
CA PRO A 21 -12.46 9.98 8.59
C PRO A 21 -11.07 9.82 9.22
N GLN A 22 -10.34 10.94 9.36
CA GLN A 22 -9.04 10.95 10.02
C GLN A 22 -9.13 10.34 11.44
N GLY A 23 -8.19 9.48 11.81
CA GLY A 23 -8.20 8.74 13.08
C GLY A 23 -9.02 7.45 13.08
N ARG A 24 -9.88 7.22 12.07
CA ARG A 24 -10.64 5.97 11.88
C ARG A 24 -10.56 5.46 10.44
N ARG A 25 -9.42 5.70 9.79
CA ARG A 25 -9.17 5.27 8.42
C ARG A 25 -8.92 3.78 8.36
N VAL A 26 -9.48 3.14 7.34
CA VAL A 26 -9.11 1.80 6.90
C VAL A 26 -8.19 1.94 5.70
N PHE A 27 -7.03 1.28 5.74
CA PHE A 27 -6.02 1.36 4.69
C PHE A 27 -6.14 0.17 3.74
N PHE A 28 -5.83 0.42 2.48
CA PHE A 28 -5.90 -0.57 1.42
C PHE A 28 -4.69 -0.48 0.50
N LEU A 29 -4.23 -1.62 0.00
CA LEU A 29 -3.45 -1.73 -1.22
C LEU A 29 -4.41 -2.09 -2.35
N GLN A 30 -4.27 -1.43 -3.50
CA GLN A 30 -5.09 -1.71 -4.67
C GLN A 30 -4.21 -1.97 -5.88
N ALA A 31 -4.41 -3.13 -6.50
CA ALA A 31 -3.72 -3.57 -7.71
C ALA A 31 -4.72 -3.70 -8.87
N ARG A 32 -4.28 -3.42 -10.10
CA ARG A 32 -5.11 -3.48 -11.31
C ARG A 32 -4.42 -4.22 -12.43
N ARG A 33 -5.18 -5.02 -13.16
CA ARG A 33 -4.74 -5.68 -14.39
C ARG A 33 -5.92 -5.98 -15.29
N ALA A 34 -5.85 -5.55 -16.56
CA ALA A 34 -6.85 -5.86 -17.58
C ALA A 34 -8.32 -5.63 -17.16
N GLY A 35 -8.57 -4.57 -16.37
CA GLY A 35 -9.89 -4.23 -15.84
C GLY A 35 -10.28 -4.92 -14.53
N GLN A 36 -9.52 -5.92 -14.07
CA GLN A 36 -9.65 -6.47 -12.72
C GLN A 36 -9.03 -5.51 -11.70
N VAL A 37 -9.69 -5.35 -10.56
CA VAL A 37 -9.21 -4.58 -9.41
C VAL A 37 -9.21 -5.50 -8.20
N VAL A 38 -8.08 -5.55 -7.49
CA VAL A 38 -7.93 -6.26 -6.22
C VAL A 38 -7.66 -5.24 -5.13
N SER A 39 -8.46 -5.23 -4.07
CA SER A 39 -8.41 -4.31 -2.94
C SER A 39 -8.17 -5.06 -1.64
N LEU A 40 -6.94 -4.98 -1.14
CA LEU A 40 -6.48 -5.70 0.04
C LEU A 40 -6.46 -4.79 1.25
N LYS A 41 -7.14 -5.17 2.33
CA LYS A 41 -7.10 -4.41 3.57
C LYS A 41 -5.76 -4.64 4.27
N VAL A 42 -5.10 -3.56 4.65
CA VAL A 42 -3.78 -3.58 5.30
C VAL A 42 -3.76 -2.69 6.53
N GLU A 43 -2.79 -2.91 7.39
CA GLU A 43 -2.48 -1.98 8.47
C GLU A 43 -1.67 -0.77 7.97
N LYS A 44 -1.80 0.37 8.66
CA LYS A 44 -0.99 1.57 8.37
C LYS A 44 0.52 1.25 8.40
N GLN A 45 0.95 0.41 9.34
CA GLN A 45 2.37 0.04 9.49
C GLN A 45 2.86 -0.83 8.34
N GLN A 46 2.01 -1.71 7.78
CA GLN A 46 2.36 -2.49 6.60
C GLN A 46 2.56 -1.58 5.37
N VAL A 47 1.71 -0.55 5.19
CA VAL A 47 1.88 0.44 4.10
C VAL A 47 3.19 1.21 4.25
N SER A 48 3.48 1.71 5.45
CA SER A 48 4.72 2.46 5.71
C SER A 48 5.95 1.58 5.54
N GLY A 49 5.96 0.39 6.15
CA GLY A 49 7.09 -0.53 6.07
C GLY A 49 7.35 -1.03 4.65
N LEU A 50 6.29 -1.25 3.86
CA LEU A 50 6.43 -1.61 2.45
C LEU A 50 7.07 -0.47 1.64
N ALA A 51 6.65 0.77 1.87
CA ALA A 51 7.24 1.93 1.20
C ALA A 51 8.73 2.09 1.53
N ASP A 52 9.09 1.99 2.81
CA ASP A 52 10.49 2.15 3.25
C ASP A 52 11.38 1.00 2.75
N PHE A 53 10.87 -0.23 2.76
CA PHE A 53 11.60 -1.38 2.21
C PHE A 53 11.83 -1.24 0.69
N LEU A 54 10.79 -0.85 -0.05
CA LEU A 54 10.89 -0.65 -1.50
C LEU A 54 11.84 0.50 -1.84
N ASP A 55 11.83 1.59 -1.08
CA ASP A 55 12.74 2.73 -1.28
C ASP A 55 14.20 2.29 -1.15
N GLY A 56 14.54 1.59 -0.07
CA GLY A 56 15.89 1.04 0.12
C GLY A 56 16.29 0.04 -0.97
N LEU A 57 15.37 -0.79 -1.45
CA LEU A 57 15.63 -1.70 -2.56
C LEU A 57 15.87 -0.96 -3.90
N MET A 58 15.21 0.19 -4.09
CA MET A 58 15.37 1.02 -5.29
C MET A 58 16.69 1.78 -5.32
N GLU A 59 17.34 2.06 -4.16
CA GLU A 59 18.64 2.74 -4.09
C GLU A 59 19.76 1.98 -4.81
N ASP A 60 19.69 0.64 -4.80
CA ASP A 60 20.69 -0.24 -5.43
C ASP A 60 20.41 -0.49 -6.93
N LEU A 61 19.31 0.04 -7.47
CA LEU A 61 18.88 -0.18 -8.84
C LEU A 61 19.20 1.02 -9.74
N PRO A 62 19.34 0.82 -11.07
CA PRO A 62 19.50 1.94 -11.98
C PRO A 62 18.34 2.95 -11.86
N PRO A 63 18.57 4.22 -12.24
CA PRO A 63 17.49 5.19 -12.29
C PRO A 63 16.36 4.71 -13.21
N VAL A 64 15.16 5.18 -12.91
CA VAL A 64 13.94 4.94 -13.68
C VAL A 64 13.77 5.99 -14.77
N ASP A 65 12.94 5.69 -15.77
CA ASP A 65 12.58 6.64 -16.81
C ASP A 65 11.57 7.67 -16.28
N GLU A 66 11.98 8.95 -16.25
CA GLU A 66 11.17 10.07 -15.77
C GLU A 66 9.89 10.27 -16.60
N GLN A 67 9.93 10.07 -17.92
CA GLN A 67 8.73 10.23 -18.74
C GLN A 67 7.72 9.12 -18.45
N ALA A 68 8.19 7.89 -18.25
CA ALA A 68 7.34 6.77 -17.87
C ALA A 68 6.72 6.96 -16.47
N LEU A 69 7.48 7.51 -15.52
CA LEU A 69 6.98 7.88 -14.19
C LEU A 69 5.81 8.87 -14.27
N GLU A 70 5.95 9.97 -15.02
CA GLU A 70 4.90 10.98 -15.17
C GLU A 70 3.61 10.37 -15.73
N VAL A 71 3.73 9.51 -16.75
CA VAL A 71 2.59 8.82 -17.33
C VAL A 71 1.92 7.90 -16.32
N ILE A 72 2.70 7.14 -15.54
CA ILE A 72 2.15 6.24 -14.51
C ILE A 72 1.44 7.05 -13.44
N ASP A 73 2.08 8.04 -12.82
CA ASP A 73 1.48 8.83 -11.75
C ASP A 73 0.18 9.53 -12.20
N ALA A 74 0.18 10.08 -13.42
CA ALA A 74 -1.01 10.71 -14.00
C ALA A 74 -2.19 9.73 -14.17
N ASN A 75 -1.93 8.42 -14.27
CA ASN A 75 -2.95 7.37 -14.46
C ASN A 75 -3.23 6.55 -13.19
N VAL A 76 -2.45 6.72 -12.11
CA VAL A 76 -2.71 6.02 -10.85
C VAL A 76 -4.06 6.45 -10.27
N ARG A 77 -4.92 5.48 -9.94
CA ARG A 77 -6.24 5.71 -9.35
C ARG A 77 -6.47 4.77 -8.18
N PHE A 78 -6.98 5.33 -7.09
CA PHE A 78 -7.52 4.59 -5.96
C PHE A 78 -9.04 4.73 -5.97
N ASP A 79 -9.74 3.62 -6.16
CA ASP A 79 -11.20 3.57 -6.01
C ASP A 79 -11.52 3.03 -4.62
N SER A 80 -12.33 3.76 -3.86
CA SER A 80 -12.70 3.37 -2.50
C SER A 80 -13.51 2.05 -2.56
N PRO A 81 -13.01 0.94 -1.99
CA PRO A 81 -13.72 -0.32 -2.04
C PRO A 81 -14.88 -0.35 -1.03
N ASP A 82 -15.98 -1.01 -1.39
CA ASP A 82 -17.07 -1.30 -0.46
C ASP A 82 -16.64 -2.34 0.59
N GLU A 83 -16.01 -3.42 0.11
CA GLU A 83 -15.42 -4.49 0.93
C GLU A 83 -14.02 -4.84 0.41
N ALA A 84 -13.17 -5.35 1.32
CA ALA A 84 -11.86 -5.87 0.94
C ALA A 84 -11.99 -7.27 0.36
N ASP A 85 -11.13 -7.64 -0.59
CA ASP A 85 -11.01 -9.03 -1.03
C ASP A 85 -10.54 -9.92 0.14
N TRP A 86 -9.55 -9.44 0.90
CA TRP A 86 -9.17 -10.01 2.20
C TRP A 86 -8.34 -9.04 3.05
N VAL A 87 -8.04 -9.45 4.30
CA VAL A 87 -7.13 -8.74 5.22
C VAL A 87 -5.74 -9.35 5.09
N VAL A 88 -4.71 -8.53 4.85
CA VAL A 88 -3.34 -9.00 4.67
C VAL A 88 -2.70 -9.35 6.00
N GLY A 89 -2.16 -10.57 6.08
CA GLY A 89 -1.34 -11.03 7.20
C GLY A 89 0.15 -10.77 6.97
N SER A 90 0.64 -11.05 5.76
CA SER A 90 2.05 -10.91 5.39
C SER A 90 2.22 -10.26 4.02
N LEU A 91 3.34 -9.54 3.86
CA LEU A 91 3.79 -8.97 2.60
C LEU A 91 5.23 -9.42 2.36
N GLY A 92 5.52 -9.88 1.15
CA GLY A 92 6.86 -10.23 0.68
C GLY A 92 7.17 -9.51 -0.63
N ILE A 93 8.45 -9.17 -0.83
CA ILE A 93 8.94 -8.59 -2.08
C ILE A 93 10.06 -9.46 -2.62
N THR A 94 10.04 -9.68 -3.94
CA THR A 94 11.18 -10.23 -4.66
C THR A 94 11.48 -9.41 -5.91
N TYR A 95 12.75 -9.31 -6.30
CA TYR A 95 13.16 -8.65 -7.53
C TYR A 95 13.49 -9.70 -8.60
N GLN A 96 12.73 -9.68 -9.69
CA GLN A 96 12.90 -10.56 -10.83
C GLN A 96 13.71 -9.86 -11.92
N GLN A 97 15.01 -10.14 -11.95
CA GLN A 97 15.96 -9.52 -12.89
C GLN A 97 15.64 -9.80 -14.36
N SER A 98 15.12 -10.98 -14.69
CA SER A 98 14.85 -11.38 -16.08
C SER A 98 13.79 -10.52 -16.77
N THR A 99 12.86 -9.94 -16.00
CA THR A 99 11.75 -9.12 -16.49
C THR A 99 11.79 -7.69 -15.96
N ASP A 100 12.81 -7.34 -15.18
CA ASP A 100 12.91 -6.06 -14.46
C ASP A 100 11.61 -5.72 -13.71
N ARG A 101 11.21 -6.62 -12.80
CA ARG A 101 9.98 -6.49 -11.99
C ARG A 101 10.25 -6.65 -10.51
N LEU A 102 9.64 -5.79 -9.71
CA LEU A 102 9.45 -5.99 -8.27
C LEU A 102 8.12 -6.71 -8.06
N VAL A 103 8.16 -7.93 -7.56
CA VAL A 103 6.96 -8.75 -7.37
C VAL A 103 6.54 -8.66 -5.91
N LEU A 104 5.37 -8.08 -5.67
CA LEU A 104 4.71 -8.11 -4.37
C LEU A 104 3.94 -9.42 -4.21
N ILE A 105 4.18 -10.09 -3.09
CA ILE A 105 3.43 -11.25 -2.63
C ILE A 105 2.64 -10.82 -1.41
N ALA A 106 1.32 -10.94 -1.47
CA ALA A 106 0.44 -10.62 -0.35
C ALA A 106 -0.34 -11.86 0.07
N GLU A 107 -0.29 -12.20 1.35
CA GLU A 107 -1.01 -13.35 1.90
C GLU A 107 -2.06 -12.89 2.91
N GLU A 108 -3.16 -13.61 2.92
CA GLU A 108 -4.25 -13.38 3.83
C GLU A 108 -3.90 -13.68 5.29
N LEU A 109 -4.42 -12.86 6.18
CA LEU A 109 -4.39 -13.09 7.62
C LEU A 109 -5.38 -14.21 7.97
N LEU A 110 -4.83 -15.35 8.39
CA LEU A 110 -5.61 -16.47 8.88
C LEU A 110 -6.00 -16.30 10.35
N ARG A 111 -7.16 -16.86 10.71
CA ARG A 111 -7.55 -17.07 12.11
C ARG A 111 -7.26 -18.49 12.59
N ASP A 112 -7.20 -19.43 11.65
CA ASP A 112 -6.94 -20.85 11.86
C ASP A 112 -5.78 -21.26 10.95
N GLU A 113 -4.75 -21.85 11.54
CA GLU A 113 -3.51 -22.25 10.85
C GLU A 113 -3.72 -23.49 9.95
N ASP A 114 -4.82 -24.23 10.13
CA ASP A 114 -5.16 -25.39 9.29
C ASP A 114 -5.77 -25.00 7.94
N GLU A 115 -6.04 -23.71 7.70
CA GLU A 115 -6.57 -23.19 6.45
C GLU A 115 -5.46 -22.73 5.49
N SER A 116 -5.68 -22.87 4.17
CA SER A 116 -4.79 -22.25 3.18
C SER A 116 -5.18 -20.78 2.96
N PRO A 117 -4.24 -19.82 3.04
CA PRO A 117 -4.54 -18.40 2.86
C PRO A 117 -4.83 -18.06 1.40
N ALA A 118 -5.65 -17.02 1.16
CA ALA A 118 -5.62 -16.37 -0.13
C ALA A 118 -4.24 -15.74 -0.37
N GLN A 119 -3.79 -15.77 -1.63
CA GLN A 119 -2.49 -15.22 -2.01
C GLN A 119 -2.63 -14.41 -3.30
N ALA A 120 -1.89 -13.31 -3.38
CA ALA A 120 -1.72 -12.55 -4.61
C ALA A 120 -0.25 -12.30 -4.93
N ARG A 121 0.08 -12.34 -6.22
CA ARG A 121 1.37 -11.97 -6.80
C ARG A 121 1.16 -10.85 -7.81
N PHE A 122 1.77 -9.71 -7.54
CA PHE A 122 1.70 -8.50 -8.36
C PHE A 122 3.10 -8.09 -8.84
N PRO A 123 3.53 -8.51 -10.04
CA PRO A 123 4.73 -7.98 -10.67
C PRO A 123 4.52 -6.52 -11.01
N MET A 124 5.41 -5.64 -10.54
CA MET A 124 5.36 -4.20 -10.76
C MET A 124 6.62 -3.71 -11.45
N ARG A 125 6.43 -2.76 -12.36
CA ARG A 125 7.53 -1.98 -12.93
C ARG A 125 8.18 -1.09 -11.87
N ARG A 126 9.48 -0.82 -12.01
CA ARG A 126 10.22 0.08 -11.12
C ARG A 126 9.60 1.47 -11.04
N GLU A 127 9.11 2.01 -12.15
CA GLU A 127 8.45 3.32 -12.16
C GLU A 127 7.19 3.33 -11.28
N MET A 128 6.39 2.27 -11.36
CA MET A 128 5.18 2.13 -10.53
C MET A 128 5.52 2.03 -9.05
N VAL A 129 6.63 1.36 -8.71
CA VAL A 129 7.12 1.29 -7.33
C VAL A 129 7.51 2.66 -6.80
N VAL A 130 8.21 3.48 -7.58
CA VAL A 130 8.54 4.86 -7.19
C VAL A 130 7.28 5.69 -6.94
N CYS A 131 6.30 5.64 -7.85
CA CYS A 131 5.02 6.32 -7.65
C CYS A 131 4.27 5.80 -6.40
N PHE A 132 4.33 4.49 -6.14
CA PHE A 132 3.74 3.90 -4.95
C PHE A 132 4.41 4.41 -3.66
N ILE A 133 5.74 4.45 -3.60
CA ILE A 133 6.50 4.89 -2.42
C ILE A 133 6.08 6.31 -2.02
N ASP A 134 6.08 7.25 -2.97
CA ASP A 134 5.70 8.64 -2.70
C ASP A 134 4.27 8.75 -2.17
N ARG A 135 3.32 8.10 -2.86
CA ARG A 135 1.90 8.13 -2.46
C ARG A 135 1.65 7.45 -1.12
N ALA A 136 2.32 6.34 -0.83
CA ALA A 136 2.23 5.64 0.43
C ALA A 136 2.74 6.52 1.58
N ARG A 137 3.89 7.18 1.39
CA ARG A 137 4.45 8.13 2.37
C ARG A 137 3.50 9.29 2.62
N GLN A 138 2.98 9.92 1.57
CA GLN A 138 2.00 11.01 1.69
C GLN A 138 0.73 10.55 2.42
N LEU A 139 0.18 9.37 2.08
CA LEU A 139 -1.00 8.80 2.71
C LEU A 139 -0.81 8.55 4.21
N VAL A 140 0.34 7.98 4.57
CA VAL A 140 0.72 7.66 5.96
C VAL A 140 0.98 8.94 6.77
N ALA A 141 1.65 9.92 6.16
CA ALA A 141 1.97 11.23 6.74
C ALA A 141 0.75 12.13 6.87
N ALA A 142 -0.24 11.99 5.99
CA ALA A 142 -1.52 12.70 6.06
C ALA A 142 -2.37 12.30 7.29
N GLY A 143 -1.82 11.55 8.25
CA GLY A 143 -2.38 11.40 9.59
C GLY A 143 -2.44 12.73 10.37
N ARG A 144 -2.83 12.68 11.63
CA ARG A 144 -2.95 13.91 12.42
C ARG A 144 -1.55 14.50 12.65
N PRO A 145 -1.35 15.81 12.47
CA PRO A 145 -0.10 16.46 12.84
C PRO A 145 0.23 16.15 14.31
N PRO A 146 1.52 15.93 14.63
CA PRO A 146 1.93 15.78 16.01
C PRO A 146 1.63 17.08 16.76
N CYS A 147 1.23 16.99 18.01
CA CYS A 147 1.12 18.15 18.89
C CYS A 147 2.52 18.73 19.13
N ASP A 148 2.68 20.04 18.95
CA ASP A 148 3.94 20.76 19.16
C ASP A 148 4.47 20.68 20.61
N TRP A 149 3.64 20.30 21.59
CA TRP A 149 4.04 20.19 23.00
C TRP A 149 4.40 18.78 23.45
N CYS A 150 3.70 17.75 22.98
CA CYS A 150 3.88 16.39 23.49
C CYS A 150 4.13 15.33 22.40
N GLY A 151 4.07 15.71 21.11
CA GLY A 151 4.22 14.80 19.98
C GLY A 151 3.01 13.89 19.69
N ALA A 152 1.97 13.90 20.54
CA ALA A 152 0.78 13.05 20.32
C ALA A 152 -0.07 13.55 19.13
N PRO A 153 -0.72 12.65 18.37
CA PRO A 153 -1.57 13.03 17.23
C PRO A 153 -2.76 13.94 17.63
N LEU A 154 -2.93 15.12 17.01
CA LEU A 154 -3.97 16.09 17.36
C LEU A 154 -5.42 15.64 17.04
N GLU A 155 -6.27 15.51 18.05
CA GLU A 155 -7.68 15.11 17.91
C GLU A 155 -8.54 16.16 17.16
N PRO A 156 -9.33 15.79 16.13
CA PRO A 156 -10.15 16.72 15.36
C PRO A 156 -11.29 17.35 16.18
N SER A 157 -11.88 16.58 17.08
CA SER A 157 -12.95 17.05 17.99
C SER A 157 -12.46 18.10 18.99
N SER A 158 -11.16 18.18 19.20
CA SER A 158 -10.52 19.11 20.13
C SER A 158 -10.18 20.45 19.48
N GLY A 159 -10.52 20.66 18.21
CA GLY A 159 -10.21 21.92 17.50
C GLY A 159 -8.72 22.24 17.42
N GLY A 160 -7.84 21.23 17.41
CA GLY A 160 -6.38 21.40 17.41
C GLY A 160 -5.73 21.52 18.79
N TRP A 161 -6.49 21.33 19.87
CA TRP A 161 -5.97 21.32 21.24
C TRP A 161 -5.47 19.94 21.71
N CYS A 162 -4.38 19.90 22.50
CA CYS A 162 -3.82 18.66 23.06
C CYS A 162 -4.48 18.29 24.40
N PRO A 163 -5.10 17.10 24.54
CA PRO A 163 -5.73 16.62 25.79
C PRO A 163 -4.78 16.42 26.97
N CYS A 164 -3.48 16.45 26.67
CA CYS A 164 -2.34 16.13 27.50
C CYS A 164 -1.84 17.31 28.33
N VAL A 165 -2.33 18.53 28.07
CA VAL A 165 -2.03 19.75 28.84
C VAL A 165 -3.11 20.08 29.88
N ASN A 166 -3.75 19.05 30.46
CA ASN A 166 -4.68 19.21 31.58
C ASN A 166 -4.11 18.59 32.87
#